data_AF-A0A7W0XQI3-F1
#
_entry.id   AF-A0A7W0XQI3-F1
#
_cell.length_a   1.000
_cell.length_b   1.000
_cell.length_c   1.000
_cell.angle_alpha   90.00
_cell.angle_beta   90.00
_cell.angle_gamma   90.00
#
_symmetry.space_group_name_H-M   'P 1'
#
loop_
_entity.id
_entity.type
_entity.pdbx_description
1 polymer ?
#
loop_
_entity_poly.entity_id
_entity_poly.type
_entity_poly.pdbx_seq_one_letter_code
_entity_poly.pdbx_strand_id
1 'polypeptide(L)'
;ISNADRSLLGCYGVNGGKAGLNYQVSVFDEAGAETVHPGMSDTVTVPPGAAVRIVTTGGGGWGDPFAREVEKVAYDVQCGLVSPDAAREDYGVVLKQSGRKWRTDIEATAALRAERSAARGTPAMFDRGPYFAKAKQGGRVRRPDGWSDPDEGWEAIPVA
;
A
#
# COMPACT_ATOMS: atom_id res chain seq x y z
N ILE A 1 -8.10 -23.14 -3.39
CA ILE A 1 -7.02 -22.39 -4.09
C ILE A 1 -6.33 -21.31 -3.26
N SER A 2 -6.81 -20.98 -2.05
CA SER A 2 -6.13 -20.04 -1.14
C SER A 2 -6.28 -20.48 0.31
N ASN A 3 -5.16 -20.51 1.03
CA ASN A 3 -5.04 -20.75 2.48
C ASN A 3 -4.26 -19.62 3.17
N ALA A 4 -4.13 -18.46 2.52
CA ALA A 4 -3.37 -17.33 3.01
C ALA A 4 -4.26 -16.27 3.66
N ASP A 5 -3.75 -15.65 4.71
CA ASP A 5 -4.41 -14.53 5.42
C ASP A 5 -4.09 -13.19 4.71
N ARG A 6 -4.47 -12.06 5.32
CA ARG A 6 -4.24 -10.68 4.83
C ARG A 6 -5.04 -10.32 3.57
N SER A 7 -6.18 -10.99 3.33
CA SER A 7 -7.09 -10.62 2.22
C SER A 7 -8.01 -9.43 2.54
N LEU A 8 -8.18 -9.11 3.82
CA LEU A 8 -8.97 -7.95 4.28
C LEU A 8 -8.10 -6.93 5.04
N LEU A 9 -7.32 -7.41 6.00
CA LEU A 9 -6.43 -6.60 6.83
C LEU A 9 -4.99 -6.79 6.39
N GLY A 10 -4.44 -5.86 5.61
CA GLY A 10 -3.04 -5.86 5.20
C GLY A 10 -2.07 -5.67 6.36
N CYS A 11 -0.77 -5.76 6.08
CA CYS A 11 0.28 -5.38 7.04
C CYS A 11 0.21 -3.87 7.29
N TYR A 12 0.08 -3.45 8.55
CA TYR A 12 -0.02 -2.03 8.88
C TYR A 12 1.32 -1.33 8.71
N GLY A 13 1.28 -0.08 8.24
CA GLY A 13 2.43 0.80 8.24
C GLY A 13 2.63 1.46 9.60
N VAL A 14 3.85 1.88 9.89
CA VAL A 14 4.22 2.48 11.17
C VAL A 14 5.06 3.75 10.98
N ASN A 15 4.91 4.68 11.91
CA ASN A 15 5.65 5.94 11.97
C ASN A 15 5.53 6.75 10.67
N GLY A 16 4.30 6.88 10.16
CA GLY A 16 4.00 7.55 8.89
C GLY A 16 4.09 6.66 7.64
N GLY A 17 4.56 5.42 7.79
CA GLY A 17 4.51 4.43 6.74
C GLY A 17 3.08 4.00 6.40
N LYS A 18 2.85 3.65 5.14
CA LYS A 18 1.53 3.21 4.65
C LYS A 18 1.31 1.71 4.86
N ALA A 19 0.05 1.31 4.99
CA ALA A 19 -0.33 -0.11 4.97
C ALA A 19 0.02 -0.76 3.63
N GLY A 20 0.48 -2.02 3.68
CA GLY A 20 0.72 -2.83 2.50
C GLY A 20 -0.58 -3.25 1.81
N LEU A 21 -0.50 -3.52 0.50
CA LEU A 21 -1.61 -4.08 -0.25
C LEU A 21 -1.95 -5.51 0.22
N ASN A 22 -3.23 -5.84 0.13
CA ASN A 22 -3.76 -7.11 0.59
C ASN A 22 -3.35 -8.27 -0.33
N TYR A 23 -3.36 -9.46 0.26
CA TYR A 23 -3.36 -10.70 -0.50
C TYR A 23 -4.63 -10.81 -1.37
N GLN A 24 -4.48 -11.27 -2.61
CA GLN A 24 -5.59 -11.54 -3.52
C GLN A 24 -5.37 -12.85 -4.26
N VAL A 25 -6.45 -13.58 -4.51
CA VAL A 25 -6.48 -14.69 -5.45
C VAL A 25 -7.61 -14.49 -6.45
N SER A 26 -7.34 -14.76 -7.71
CA SER A 26 -8.34 -14.73 -8.76
C SER A 26 -8.12 -15.85 -9.77
N VAL A 27 -9.21 -16.23 -10.45
CA VAL A 27 -9.21 -17.21 -11.54
C VAL A 27 -9.65 -16.49 -12.80
N PHE A 28 -8.88 -16.66 -13.87
CA PHE A 28 -9.20 -16.22 -15.22
C PHE A 28 -9.71 -17.43 -16.01
N ASP A 29 -10.89 -17.33 -16.62
CA ASP A 29 -11.36 -18.36 -17.54
C ASP A 29 -10.61 -18.31 -18.89
N GLU A 30 -10.90 -19.26 -19.79
CA GLU A 30 -10.26 -19.31 -21.11
C GLU A 30 -10.54 -18.06 -21.98
N ALA A 31 -11.64 -17.34 -21.73
CA ALA A 31 -11.96 -16.08 -22.39
C ALA A 31 -11.25 -14.87 -21.75
N GLY A 32 -10.53 -15.09 -20.64
CA GLY A 32 -9.80 -14.07 -19.90
C GLY A 32 -10.65 -13.31 -18.87
N ALA A 33 -11.87 -13.75 -18.56
CA ALA A 33 -12.69 -13.10 -17.54
C ALA A 33 -12.20 -13.44 -16.13
N GLU A 34 -11.94 -12.41 -15.31
CA GLU A 34 -11.41 -12.56 -13.95
C GLU A 34 -12.53 -12.71 -12.91
N THR A 35 -12.43 -13.74 -12.07
CA THR A 35 -13.21 -13.90 -10.84
C THR A 35 -12.30 -13.80 -9.63
N VAL A 36 -12.52 -12.80 -8.77
CA VAL A 36 -11.79 -12.65 -7.50
C VAL A 36 -12.44 -13.51 -6.42
N HIS A 37 -11.63 -14.26 -5.68
CA HIS A 37 -12.10 -15.07 -4.56
C HIS A 37 -11.59 -14.52 -3.22
N PRO A 38 -12.36 -14.70 -2.13
CA PRO A 38 -11.89 -14.32 -0.79
C PRO A 38 -10.68 -15.17 -0.38
N GLY A 39 -9.90 -14.67 0.58
CA GLY A 39 -8.90 -15.49 1.27
C GLY A 39 -9.55 -16.70 1.95
N MET A 40 -8.74 -17.73 2.25
CA MET A 40 -9.22 -18.99 2.85
C MET A 40 -10.29 -19.71 2.02
N SER A 41 -10.15 -19.69 0.70
CA SER A 41 -11.03 -20.40 -0.24
C SER A 41 -10.39 -21.71 -0.71
N ASP A 42 -10.81 -22.85 -0.17
CA ASP A 42 -10.28 -24.18 -0.49
C ASP A 42 -11.14 -24.98 -1.50
N THR A 43 -12.40 -24.60 -1.71
CA THR A 43 -13.38 -25.31 -2.54
C THR A 43 -13.60 -24.74 -3.95
N VAL A 44 -12.76 -23.79 -4.40
CA VAL A 44 -12.90 -23.18 -5.73
C VAL A 44 -12.54 -24.18 -6.83
N THR A 45 -13.50 -24.47 -7.72
CA THR A 45 -13.26 -25.24 -8.94
C THR A 45 -12.51 -24.39 -9.97
N VAL A 46 -11.39 -24.91 -10.48
CA VAL A 46 -10.63 -24.30 -11.56
C VAL A 46 -10.80 -25.17 -12.81
N PRO A 47 -11.51 -24.70 -13.84
CA PRO A 47 -11.67 -25.45 -15.08
C PRO A 47 -10.32 -25.71 -15.78
N PRO A 48 -10.21 -26.77 -16.60
CA PRO A 48 -9.09 -26.91 -17.53
C PRO A 48 -8.93 -25.66 -18.40
N GLY A 49 -7.69 -25.25 -18.68
CA GLY A 49 -7.39 -24.07 -19.49
C GLY A 49 -7.45 -22.73 -18.76
N ALA A 50 -8.04 -22.68 -17.54
CA ALA A 50 -8.07 -21.47 -16.72
C ALA A 50 -6.68 -21.13 -16.12
N ALA A 51 -6.48 -19.85 -15.78
CA ALA A 51 -5.29 -19.36 -15.10
C ALA A 51 -5.62 -18.87 -13.68
N VAL A 52 -4.76 -19.16 -12.71
CA VAL A 52 -4.88 -18.66 -11.33
C VAL A 52 -3.84 -17.57 -11.11
N ARG A 53 -4.28 -16.38 -10.68
CA ARG A 53 -3.40 -15.30 -10.25
C ARG A 53 -3.41 -15.23 -8.73
N ILE A 54 -2.21 -15.24 -8.16
CA ILE A 54 -1.99 -15.04 -6.73
C ILE A 54 -1.17 -13.76 -6.58
N VAL A 55 -1.73 -12.78 -5.89
CA VAL A 55 -1.04 -11.56 -5.47
C VAL A 55 -0.71 -11.73 -3.99
N THR A 56 0.59 -11.86 -3.69
CA THR A 56 1.06 -11.98 -2.32
C THR A 56 0.96 -10.65 -1.59
N THR A 57 0.68 -10.69 -0.29
CA THR A 57 0.60 -9.48 0.55
C THR A 57 1.92 -8.71 0.54
N GLY A 58 1.83 -7.39 0.51
CA GLY A 58 2.96 -6.50 0.80
C GLY A 58 3.22 -6.40 2.30
N GLY A 59 4.44 -5.98 2.66
CA GLY A 59 4.74 -5.51 4.01
C GLY A 59 4.16 -4.12 4.28
N GLY A 60 4.05 -3.75 5.55
CA GLY A 60 3.75 -2.37 5.94
C GLY A 60 4.99 -1.49 5.85
N GLY A 61 4.81 -0.23 5.47
CA GLY A 61 5.91 0.73 5.38
C GLY A 61 6.37 1.24 6.74
N TRP A 62 7.58 1.80 6.77
CA TRP A 62 8.11 2.55 7.90
C TRP A 62 8.53 3.95 7.46
N GLY A 63 8.19 4.97 8.26
CA GLY A 63 8.56 6.36 7.98
C GLY A 63 7.68 7.03 6.93
N ASP A 64 7.73 8.35 6.87
CA ASP A 64 7.03 9.11 5.83
C ASP A 64 7.59 8.78 4.43
N PRO A 65 6.77 8.29 3.48
CA PRO A 65 7.19 8.05 2.11
C PRO A 65 7.83 9.26 1.42
N PHE A 66 7.43 10.49 1.80
CA PHE A 66 8.00 11.72 1.25
C PHE A 66 9.39 12.07 1.82
N ALA A 67 9.84 11.38 2.87
CA ALA A 67 11.20 11.47 3.38
C ALA A 67 12.16 10.48 2.70
N ARG A 68 11.67 9.50 1.92
CA ARG A 68 12.53 8.53 1.21
C ARG A 68 13.42 9.23 0.19
N GLU A 69 14.67 8.80 0.09
CA GLU A 69 15.65 9.37 -0.83
C GLU A 69 15.20 9.20 -2.28
N VAL A 70 15.24 10.29 -3.04
CA VAL A 70 14.66 10.39 -4.39
C VAL A 70 15.35 9.43 -5.35
N GLU A 71 16.67 9.28 -5.22
CA GLU A 71 17.50 8.40 -6.03
C GLU A 71 17.19 6.92 -5.76
N LYS A 72 16.86 6.56 -4.51
CA LYS A 72 16.44 5.19 -4.17
C LYS A 72 15.09 4.85 -4.78
N VAL A 73 14.14 5.79 -4.78
CA VAL A 73 12.86 5.59 -5.47
C VAL A 73 13.07 5.43 -6.97
N ALA A 74 13.92 6.25 -7.59
CA ALA A 74 14.24 6.11 -9.01
C ALA A 74 14.91 4.76 -9.34
N TYR A 75 15.78 4.28 -8.44
CA TYR A 75 16.38 2.94 -8.54
C TYR A 75 15.31 1.85 -8.42
N ASP A 76 14.40 1.94 -7.45
CA ASP A 76 13.29 0.99 -7.29
C ASP A 76 12.41 0.92 -8.54
N VAL A 77 12.18 2.06 -9.21
CA VAL A 77 11.48 2.11 -10.51
C VAL A 77 12.30 1.47 -11.62
N GLN A 78 13.60 1.71 -11.67
CA GLN A 78 14.49 1.09 -12.65
C GLN A 78 14.54 -0.44 -12.50
N CYS A 79 14.39 -0.94 -11.28
CA CYS A 79 14.32 -2.37 -10.94
C CYS A 79 12.91 -2.98 -11.10
N GLY A 80 11.89 -2.18 -11.39
CA GLY A 80 10.50 -2.64 -11.49
C GLY A 80 9.85 -3.01 -10.16
N LEU A 81 10.44 -2.59 -9.03
CA LEU A 81 9.86 -2.79 -7.69
C LEU A 81 8.73 -1.77 -7.42
N VAL A 82 8.86 -0.58 -7.99
CA VAL A 82 7.90 0.52 -7.90
C VAL A 82 7.52 0.93 -9.33
N SER A 83 6.25 1.18 -9.60
CA SER A 83 5.84 1.72 -10.91
C SER A 83 6.15 3.22 -10.98
N PRO A 84 6.30 3.82 -12.18
CA PRO A 84 6.46 5.27 -12.31
C PRO A 84 5.30 6.04 -11.67
N ASP A 85 4.07 5.52 -11.77
CA ASP A 85 2.89 6.11 -11.14
C ASP A 85 2.98 6.03 -9.62
N ALA A 86 3.37 4.89 -9.05
CA ALA A 86 3.56 4.74 -7.61
C ALA A 86 4.70 5.62 -7.08
N ALA A 87 5.77 5.83 -7.85
CA ALA A 87 6.82 6.77 -7.48
C ALA A 87 6.27 8.19 -7.28
N ARG A 88 5.38 8.64 -8.18
CA ARG A 88 4.70 9.92 -8.06
C ARG A 88 3.66 9.93 -6.93
N GLU A 89 2.78 8.94 -6.91
CA GLU A 89 1.62 8.92 -6.01
C GLU A 89 1.99 8.61 -4.56
N ASP A 90 2.87 7.63 -4.34
CA ASP A 90 3.22 7.21 -2.99
C ASP A 90 4.41 7.94 -2.41
N TYR A 91 5.42 8.24 -3.23
CA TYR A 91 6.68 8.84 -2.77
C TYR A 91 6.84 10.32 -3.16
N GLY A 92 5.92 10.88 -3.94
CA GLY A 92 6.02 12.26 -4.42
C GLY A 92 7.19 12.51 -5.36
N VAL A 93 7.75 11.45 -5.96
CA VAL A 93 8.93 11.52 -6.84
C VAL A 93 8.49 11.65 -8.28
N VAL A 94 8.92 12.73 -8.93
CA VAL A 94 8.65 12.97 -10.35
C VAL A 94 9.81 12.44 -11.18
N LEU A 95 9.49 11.52 -12.09
CA LEU A 95 10.47 10.89 -12.98
C LEU A 95 10.20 11.28 -14.43
N LYS A 96 11.28 11.47 -15.19
CA LYS A 96 11.27 11.64 -16.63
C LYS A 96 11.96 10.46 -17.29
N GLN A 97 11.30 9.86 -18.27
CA GLN A 97 11.89 8.76 -19.02
C GLN A 97 12.84 9.29 -20.10
N SER A 98 14.05 8.75 -20.16
CA SER A 98 15.05 9.03 -21.18
C SER A 98 15.54 7.71 -21.76
N GLY A 99 14.91 7.27 -22.84
CA GLY A 99 15.11 5.92 -23.39
C GLY A 99 14.69 4.84 -22.37
N ARG A 100 15.64 3.98 -21.98
CA ARG A 100 15.42 2.90 -20.99
C ARG A 100 15.74 3.31 -19.55
N LYS A 101 16.12 4.57 -19.32
CA LYS A 101 16.52 5.08 -18.01
C LYS A 101 15.49 6.05 -17.45
N TRP A 102 15.27 5.99 -16.15
CA TRP A 102 14.52 6.99 -15.40
C TRP A 102 15.47 8.05 -14.85
N ARG A 103 15.09 9.33 -14.99
CA ARG A 103 15.79 10.47 -14.41
C ARG A 103 14.88 11.20 -13.46
N THR A 104 15.43 11.64 -12.33
CA THR A 104 14.71 12.39 -11.31
C THR A 104 14.56 13.84 -11.73
N ASP A 105 13.36 14.40 -11.55
CA ASP A 105 13.13 15.84 -11.62
C ASP A 105 13.08 16.37 -10.19
N ILE A 106 14.22 16.89 -9.72
CA ILE A 106 14.40 17.30 -8.32
C ILE A 106 13.50 18.48 -7.96
N GLU A 107 13.37 19.46 -8.85
CA GLU A 107 12.53 20.65 -8.62
C GLU A 107 11.05 20.26 -8.56
N ALA A 108 10.56 19.48 -9.53
CA ALA A 108 9.18 19.02 -9.53
C ALA A 108 8.88 18.08 -8.35
N THR A 109 9.85 17.25 -7.95
CA THR A 109 9.74 16.39 -6.76
C THR A 109 9.64 17.21 -5.48
N ALA A 110 10.49 18.23 -5.31
CA ALA A 110 10.45 19.10 -4.15
C ALA A 110 9.12 19.86 -4.06
N ALA A 111 8.63 20.41 -5.17
CA ALA A 111 7.34 21.08 -5.23
C ALA A 111 6.18 20.14 -4.87
N LEU A 112 6.14 18.93 -5.46
CA LEU A 112 5.09 17.95 -5.20
C LEU A 112 5.09 17.47 -3.75
N ARG A 113 6.26 17.20 -3.17
CA ARG A 113 6.38 16.80 -1.76
C ARG A 113 5.96 17.93 -0.82
N ALA A 114 6.35 19.18 -1.11
CA ALA A 114 5.94 20.33 -0.30
C ALA A 114 4.42 20.53 -0.32
N GLU A 115 3.81 20.50 -1.50
CA GLU A 115 2.36 20.59 -1.68
C GLU A 115 1.62 19.50 -0.89
N ARG A 116 2.03 18.24 -1.07
CA ARG A 116 1.35 17.10 -0.45
C ARG A 116 1.58 16.99 1.05
N SER A 117 2.78 17.30 1.53
CA SER A 117 3.06 17.35 2.96
C SER A 117 2.22 18.44 3.65
N ALA A 118 2.08 19.61 3.03
CA ALA A 118 1.23 20.68 3.55
C ALA A 118 -0.25 20.28 3.56
N ALA A 119 -0.75 19.62 2.51
CA ALA A 119 -2.13 19.16 2.44
C ALA A 119 -2.45 18.01 3.43
N ARG A 120 -1.49 17.12 3.68
CA ARG A 120 -1.68 15.93 4.54
C ARG A 120 -1.51 16.23 6.03
N GLY A 121 -0.62 17.15 6.40
CA GLY A 121 -0.21 17.36 7.80
C GLY A 121 0.66 16.22 8.35
N THR A 122 0.71 16.11 9.69
CA THR A 122 1.49 15.08 10.39
C THR A 122 0.90 13.69 10.15
N PRO A 123 1.68 12.70 9.66
CA PRO A 123 1.20 11.34 9.50
C PRO A 123 0.85 10.68 10.84
N ALA A 124 -0.06 9.70 10.82
CA ALA A 124 -0.36 8.87 11.98
C ALA A 124 0.79 7.89 12.30
N MET A 125 0.89 7.47 13.56
CA MET A 125 1.83 6.43 13.99
C MET A 125 1.50 5.07 13.39
N PHE A 126 0.22 4.74 13.19
CA PHE A 126 -0.19 3.47 12.58
C PHE A 126 -1.15 3.71 11.41
N ASP A 127 -0.78 3.24 10.23
CA ASP A 127 -1.71 3.07 9.12
C ASP A 127 -2.15 1.60 9.05
N ARG A 128 -3.36 1.31 9.52
CA ARG A 128 -3.94 -0.04 9.53
C ARG A 128 -4.70 -0.38 8.24
N GLY A 129 -4.66 0.51 7.25
CA GLY A 129 -5.29 0.32 5.95
C GLY A 129 -6.80 0.57 5.94
N PRO A 130 -7.39 0.59 4.72
CA PRO A 130 -8.74 1.08 4.50
C PRO A 130 -9.82 0.19 5.12
N TYR A 131 -9.61 -1.13 5.16
CA TYR A 131 -10.60 -2.04 5.76
C TYR A 131 -10.73 -1.81 7.27
N PHE A 132 -9.61 -1.65 7.99
CA PHE A 132 -9.64 -1.35 9.42
C PHE A 132 -10.31 -0.01 9.68
N ALA A 133 -9.97 1.03 8.92
CA ALA A 133 -10.60 2.35 9.03
C ALA A 133 -12.12 2.27 8.87
N LYS A 134 -12.60 1.55 7.84
CA LYS A 134 -14.04 1.33 7.61
C LYS A 134 -14.69 0.52 8.74
N ALA A 135 -14.03 -0.53 9.23
CA ALA A 135 -14.55 -1.35 10.33
C ALA A 135 -14.67 -0.55 11.64
N LYS A 136 -13.67 0.31 11.92
CA LYS A 136 -13.67 1.23 13.06
C LYS A 136 -14.80 2.25 12.97
N GLN A 137 -14.94 2.94 11.83
CA GLN A 137 -16.04 3.89 11.59
C GLN A 137 -17.42 3.23 11.70
N GLY A 138 -17.55 1.97 11.27
CA GLY A 138 -18.77 1.18 11.40
C GLY A 138 -19.02 0.56 12.78
N GLY A 139 -18.24 0.89 13.81
CA GLY A 139 -18.42 0.36 15.18
C GLY A 139 -18.12 -1.14 15.34
N ARG A 140 -17.42 -1.76 14.38
CA ARG A 140 -17.01 -3.18 14.44
C ARG A 140 -15.76 -3.37 15.30
N VAL A 141 -14.97 -2.31 15.50
CA VAL A 141 -13.85 -2.29 16.45
C VAL A 141 -14.38 -1.80 17.78
N ARG A 142 -14.56 -2.72 18.73
CA ARG A 142 -15.02 -2.42 20.09
C ARG A 142 -13.86 -2.49 21.06
N ARG A 143 -13.89 -1.61 22.05
CA ARG A 143 -12.91 -1.58 23.14
C ARG A 143 -13.62 -1.91 24.45
N PRO A 144 -12.91 -2.46 25.44
CA PRO A 144 -13.44 -2.61 26.78
C PRO A 144 -13.85 -1.24 27.36
N ASP A 145 -14.76 -1.26 28.33
CA ASP A 145 -15.18 -0.04 29.01
C ASP A 145 -13.99 0.67 29.68
N GLY A 146 -13.96 2.00 29.57
CA GLY A 146 -12.87 2.83 30.10
C GLY A 146 -11.60 2.89 29.24
N TRP A 147 -11.53 2.18 28.11
CA TRP A 147 -10.41 2.27 27.18
C TRP A 147 -10.65 3.33 26.11
N SER A 148 -9.67 4.23 25.93
CA SER A 148 -9.62 5.14 24.79
C SER A 148 -9.06 4.44 23.54
N ASP A 149 -9.15 5.12 22.41
CA ASP A 149 -8.54 4.65 21.19
C ASP A 149 -7.00 4.78 21.23
N PRO A 150 -6.24 3.67 21.11
CA PRO A 150 -4.79 3.76 21.18
C PRO A 150 -4.16 4.44 19.96
N ASP A 151 -4.85 4.53 18.82
CA ASP A 151 -4.32 5.18 17.62
C ASP A 151 -4.65 6.69 17.60
N GLU A 152 -5.61 7.15 18.43
CA GLU A 152 -6.06 8.54 18.43
C GLU A 152 -5.02 9.46 19.06
N GLY A 153 -4.62 10.50 18.30
CA GLY A 153 -3.59 11.44 18.72
C GLY A 153 -2.17 10.89 18.72
N TRP A 154 -1.95 9.63 18.30
CA TRP A 154 -0.60 9.08 18.19
C TRP A 154 -0.02 9.36 16.80
N GLU A 155 0.76 10.44 16.73
CA GLU A 155 1.38 10.91 15.49
C GLU A 155 2.76 10.29 15.24
N ALA A 156 3.17 10.25 13.98
CA ALA A 156 4.49 9.83 13.56
C ALA A 156 5.57 10.79 14.09
N ILE A 157 6.70 10.22 14.53
CA ILE A 157 7.87 10.94 15.02
C ILE A 157 8.85 11.09 13.84
N PRO A 158 9.29 12.31 13.51
CA PRO A 158 10.32 12.53 12.51
C PRO A 158 11.58 11.72 12.86
N VAL A 159 12.05 10.92 11.91
CA VAL A 159 13.34 10.23 12.03
C VAL A 159 14.44 11.23 11.65
N ALA A 160 15.40 11.43 12.56
CA ALA A 160 16.55 12.32 12.40
C ALA A 160 17.56 11.78 11.37
#